data_AF-A0A419G6K4-F1
#
_entry.id   AF-A0A419G6K4-F1
#
_cell.length_a   1.000
_cell.length_b   1.000
_cell.length_c   1.000
_cell.angle_alpha   90.00
_cell.angle_beta   90.00
_cell.angle_gamma   90.00
#
_symmetry.space_group_name_H-M   'P 1'
#
loop_
_entity.id
_entity.type
_entity.pdbx_description
1 polymer ?
#
loop_
_entity_poly.entity_id
_entity_poly.type
_entity_poly.pdbx_seq_one_letter_code
_entity_poly.pdbx_strand_id
1 'polypeptide(L)'
;MQSRVNFYLITALIVGTILWVVTMTISGVATLTQVIFCLLNFRVLPWAFLVIAFLLFWFNRVTLPALLNHREDPVAAQRAMLYFPVVSLVCYLCYALIGSILAVAFEEWGRPLTIALGICAAISAVFVYLFPFFILAVETIETEFGELAFTGKRDHYFPLASRVGVSLFGLIIGAIGTLGVVAIARLNVLAGAMGDPAAAGASVNMILIIAAIIVVFSCASIVFTIRSFSVVLASLGQRMKASAEQEADLTVRLPVIAVDETGKIAHYFNQFLGRLAGVVGQVKNSSGKLVEHS
;
A
#
# COMPACT_ATOMS: atom_id res chain seq x y z
N MET A 1 0.15 -17.47 -0.59
CA MET A 1 0.65 -16.11 -0.32
C MET A 1 1.70 -15.59 -1.32
N GLN A 2 2.89 -16.22 -1.45
CA GLN A 2 4.03 -15.70 -2.24
C GLN A 2 3.67 -15.19 -3.65
N SER A 3 2.97 -16.00 -4.44
CA SER A 3 2.55 -15.63 -5.81
C SER A 3 1.68 -14.37 -5.83
N ARG A 4 0.78 -14.20 -4.85
CA ARG A 4 -0.08 -13.01 -4.74
C ARG A 4 0.71 -11.75 -4.45
N VAL A 5 1.67 -11.80 -3.52
CA VAL A 5 2.51 -10.64 -3.19
C VAL A 5 3.36 -10.24 -4.41
N ASN A 6 4.02 -11.21 -5.06
CA ASN A 6 4.80 -10.94 -6.28
C ASN A 6 3.93 -10.31 -7.37
N PHE A 7 2.71 -10.83 -7.57
CA PHE A 7 1.75 -10.27 -8.52
C PHE A 7 1.40 -8.81 -8.19
N TYR A 8 1.11 -8.48 -6.93
CA TYR A 8 0.82 -7.10 -6.54
C TYR A 8 2.02 -6.18 -6.73
N LEU A 9 3.24 -6.61 -6.38
CA LEU A 9 4.46 -5.81 -6.55
C LEU A 9 4.72 -5.46 -8.03
N ILE A 10 4.58 -6.45 -8.93
CA ILE A 10 4.75 -6.25 -10.37
C ILE A 10 3.62 -5.36 -10.93
N THR A 11 2.37 -5.66 -10.55
CA THR A 11 1.20 -4.91 -11.02
C THR A 11 1.29 -3.44 -10.63
N ALA A 12 1.77 -3.14 -9.42
CA ALA A 12 2.03 -1.78 -8.95
C ALA A 12 2.92 -0.99 -9.93
N LEU A 13 4.05 -1.57 -10.35
CA LEU A 13 5.00 -0.94 -11.27
C LEU A 13 4.41 -0.76 -12.67
N ILE A 14 3.75 -1.79 -13.20
CA ILE A 14 3.16 -1.75 -14.55
C ILE A 14 2.05 -0.69 -14.60
N VAL A 15 1.11 -0.74 -13.65
CA VAL A 15 -0.01 0.20 -13.59
C VAL A 15 0.48 1.64 -13.36
N GLY A 16 1.45 1.83 -12.46
CA GLY A 16 2.07 3.13 -12.23
C GLY A 16 2.71 3.72 -13.49
N THR A 17 3.41 2.88 -14.27
CA THR A 17 4.04 3.29 -15.54
C THR A 17 3.00 3.65 -16.59
N ILE A 18 1.99 2.80 -16.79
CA ILE A 18 0.91 3.05 -17.75
C ILE A 18 0.20 4.36 -17.42
N LEU A 19 -0.14 4.59 -16.15
CA LEU A 19 -0.85 5.80 -15.75
C LEU A 19 0.04 7.05 -15.80
N TRP A 20 1.35 6.91 -15.63
CA TRP A 20 2.29 7.97 -15.93
C TRP A 20 2.29 8.33 -17.42
N VAL A 21 2.30 7.35 -18.33
CA VAL A 21 2.17 7.57 -19.79
C VAL A 21 0.87 8.27 -20.13
N VAL A 22 -0.24 7.79 -19.56
CA VAL A 22 -1.57 8.40 -19.75
C VAL A 22 -1.55 9.85 -19.28
N THR A 23 -0.96 10.12 -18.12
CA THR A 23 -0.82 11.49 -17.58
C THR A 23 -0.02 12.38 -18.52
N MET A 24 1.14 11.93 -19.01
CA MET A 24 1.99 12.68 -19.95
C MET A 24 1.30 12.94 -21.29
N THR A 25 0.50 11.98 -21.76
CA THR A 25 -0.22 12.07 -23.04
C THR A 25 -1.42 13.00 -22.94
N ILE A 26 -2.26 12.84 -21.91
CA ILE A 26 -3.47 13.67 -21.71
C ILE A 26 -3.11 15.10 -21.34
N SER A 27 -2.03 15.31 -20.56
CA SER A 27 -1.56 16.65 -20.25
C SER A 27 -1.04 17.41 -21.48
N GLY A 28 -0.73 16.70 -22.58
CA GLY A 28 -0.11 17.30 -23.77
C GLY A 28 1.37 17.59 -23.60
N VAL A 29 2.02 17.06 -22.55
CA VAL A 29 3.47 17.20 -22.35
C VAL A 29 4.24 16.43 -23.41
N ALA A 30 3.74 15.26 -23.80
CA ALA A 30 4.32 14.41 -24.83
C ALA A 30 3.22 13.69 -25.62
N THR A 31 3.49 13.35 -26.87
CA THR A 31 2.59 12.51 -27.66
C THR A 31 2.69 11.04 -27.24
N LEU A 32 1.62 10.26 -27.43
CA LEU A 32 1.61 8.84 -27.10
C LEU A 32 2.79 8.09 -27.76
N THR A 33 3.05 8.41 -29.03
CA THR A 33 4.16 7.83 -29.80
C THR A 33 5.51 8.15 -29.15
N GLN A 34 5.76 9.40 -28.79
CA GLN A 34 7.00 9.80 -28.12
C GLN A 34 7.20 9.02 -26.81
N VAL A 35 6.17 8.94 -25.96
CA VAL A 35 6.30 8.26 -24.67
C VAL A 35 6.50 6.75 -24.85
N ILE A 36 5.81 6.11 -25.79
CA ILE A 36 6.01 4.69 -26.09
C ILE A 36 7.44 4.42 -26.56
N PHE A 37 7.97 5.23 -27.48
CA PHE A 37 9.36 5.09 -27.92
C PHE A 37 10.36 5.26 -26.77
N CYS A 38 10.09 6.20 -25.85
CA CYS A 38 10.93 6.40 -24.66
C CYS A 38 10.91 5.18 -23.74
N LEU A 39 9.74 4.57 -23.52
CA LEU A 39 9.61 3.38 -22.67
C LEU A 39 10.27 2.14 -23.29
N LEU A 40 10.26 2.02 -24.62
CA LEU A 40 10.91 0.93 -25.35
C LEU A 40 12.41 1.18 -25.58
N ASN A 41 12.92 2.34 -25.17
CA ASN A 41 14.32 2.66 -25.32
C ASN A 41 15.18 1.71 -24.46
N PHE A 42 16.34 1.34 -25.00
CA PHE A 42 17.32 0.47 -24.35
C PHE A 42 17.82 1.03 -23.01
N ARG A 43 17.58 2.30 -22.70
CA ARG A 43 17.94 2.91 -21.42
C ARG A 43 16.93 2.65 -20.31
N VAL A 44 15.63 2.62 -20.65
CA VAL A 44 14.54 2.52 -19.67
C VAL A 44 14.23 1.06 -19.33
N LEU A 45 14.24 0.17 -20.33
CA LEU A 45 13.91 -1.24 -20.12
C LEU A 45 14.85 -1.97 -19.13
N PRO A 46 16.19 -1.83 -19.22
CA PRO A 46 17.08 -2.47 -18.25
C PRO A 46 16.90 -1.93 -16.84
N TRP A 47 16.61 -0.63 -16.68
CA TRP A 47 16.33 -0.05 -15.37
C TRP A 47 15.04 -0.62 -14.77
N ALA A 48 13.97 -0.69 -15.56
CA ALA A 48 12.71 -1.28 -15.13
C ALA A 48 12.88 -2.76 -14.77
N PHE A 49 13.59 -3.52 -15.60
CA PHE A 49 13.92 -4.91 -15.32
C PHE A 49 14.74 -5.06 -14.04
N LEU A 50 15.76 -4.22 -13.83
CA LEU A 50 16.61 -4.25 -12.64
C LEU A 50 15.78 -4.02 -11.38
N VAL A 51 14.91 -3.01 -11.36
CA VAL A 51 14.08 -2.74 -10.18
C VAL A 51 13.09 -3.87 -9.90
N ILE A 52 12.42 -4.41 -10.94
CA ILE A 52 11.51 -5.55 -10.78
C ILE A 52 12.27 -6.77 -10.26
N ALA A 53 13.42 -7.08 -10.86
CA ALA A 53 14.26 -8.20 -10.45
C ALA A 53 14.76 -8.02 -9.02
N PHE A 54 15.17 -6.82 -8.64
CA PHE A 54 15.59 -6.49 -7.28
C PHE A 54 14.45 -6.67 -6.27
N LEU A 55 13.27 -6.10 -6.54
CA LEU A 55 12.10 -6.22 -5.65
C LEU A 55 11.68 -7.68 -5.45
N LEU A 56 11.61 -8.45 -6.54
CA LEU A 56 11.27 -9.87 -6.48
C LEU A 56 12.37 -10.67 -5.78
N PHE A 57 13.64 -10.42 -6.10
CA PHE A 57 14.76 -11.09 -5.44
C PHE A 57 14.75 -10.82 -3.94
N TRP A 58 14.65 -9.55 -3.56
CA TRP A 58 14.64 -9.12 -2.17
C TRP A 58 13.47 -9.74 -1.40
N PHE A 59 12.25 -9.68 -1.94
CA PHE A 59 11.10 -10.30 -1.29
C PHE A 59 11.25 -11.82 -1.18
N ASN A 60 11.60 -12.52 -2.27
CA ASN A 60 11.58 -13.99 -2.30
C ASN A 60 12.81 -14.62 -1.62
N ARG A 61 13.96 -13.93 -1.55
CA ARG A 61 15.20 -14.46 -0.97
C ARG A 61 15.55 -13.89 0.40
N VAL A 62 15.02 -12.73 0.77
CA VAL A 62 15.33 -12.08 2.05
C VAL A 62 14.10 -12.07 2.95
N THR A 63 13.01 -11.44 2.49
CA THR A 63 11.83 -11.19 3.33
C THR A 63 11.04 -12.47 3.61
N LEU A 64 10.69 -13.22 2.56
CA LEU A 64 9.85 -14.41 2.68
C LEU A 64 10.51 -15.51 3.52
N PRO A 65 11.80 -15.89 3.33
CA PRO A 65 12.43 -16.89 4.18
C PRO A 65 12.50 -16.48 5.65
N ALA A 66 12.75 -15.19 5.94
CA ALA A 66 12.73 -14.68 7.30
C ALA A 66 11.35 -14.80 7.97
N LEU A 67 10.26 -14.61 7.20
CA LEU A 67 8.89 -14.81 7.68
C LEU A 67 8.54 -16.30 7.86
N LEU A 68 9.01 -17.18 6.97
CA LEU A 68 8.75 -18.61 7.06
C LEU A 68 9.51 -19.29 8.22
N ASN A 69 10.74 -18.84 8.49
CA ASN A 69 11.58 -19.36 9.58
C ASN A 69 11.30 -18.69 10.94
N HIS A 70 10.13 -18.07 11.11
CA HIS A 70 9.74 -17.34 12.33
C HIS A 70 9.77 -18.19 13.61
N ARG A 71 9.67 -19.53 13.50
CA ARG A 71 9.78 -20.43 14.65
C ARG A 71 11.20 -20.51 15.21
N GLU A 72 12.21 -20.33 14.35
CA GLU A 72 13.63 -20.39 14.72
C GLU A 72 14.16 -19.01 15.13
N ASP A 73 13.80 -17.96 14.38
CA ASP A 73 14.18 -16.58 14.66
C ASP A 73 12.97 -15.61 14.58
N PRO A 74 12.25 -15.38 15.69
CA PRO A 74 11.12 -14.48 15.71
C PRO A 74 11.51 -13.01 15.52
N VAL A 75 12.75 -12.63 15.85
CA VAL A 75 13.23 -11.24 15.72
C VAL A 75 13.48 -10.89 14.24
N ALA A 76 14.05 -11.82 13.47
CA ALA A 76 14.21 -11.66 12.03
C ALA A 76 12.86 -11.55 11.31
N ALA A 77 11.87 -12.35 11.69
CA ALA A 77 10.52 -12.29 11.14
C ALA A 77 9.83 -10.94 11.42
N GLN A 78 9.86 -10.48 12.67
CA GLN A 78 9.30 -9.17 13.05
C GLN A 78 9.97 -8.02 12.26
N ARG A 79 11.30 -8.08 12.14
CA ARG A 79 12.08 -7.10 11.37
C ARG A 79 11.70 -7.12 9.87
N ALA A 80 11.48 -8.30 9.30
CA ALA A 80 11.07 -8.44 7.90
C ALA A 80 9.68 -7.83 7.65
N MET A 81 8.73 -7.99 8.58
CA MET A 81 7.42 -7.34 8.48
C MET A 81 7.53 -5.81 8.49
N LEU A 82 8.40 -5.23 9.32
CA LEU A 82 8.59 -3.78 9.40
C LEU A 82 9.32 -3.19 8.19
N TYR A 83 10.32 -3.89 7.64
CA TYR A 83 11.08 -3.39 6.48
C TYR A 83 10.37 -3.60 5.15
N PHE A 84 9.48 -4.59 5.01
CA PHE A 84 8.75 -4.85 3.76
C PHE A 84 8.06 -3.62 3.17
N PRO A 85 7.22 -2.88 3.91
CA PRO A 85 6.55 -1.69 3.37
C PRO A 85 7.55 -0.60 2.97
N VAL A 86 8.58 -0.37 3.81
CA VAL A 86 9.56 0.72 3.62
C VAL A 86 10.44 0.47 2.40
N VAL A 87 11.04 -0.72 2.29
CA VAL A 87 11.93 -1.06 1.17
C VAL A 87 11.15 -1.06 -0.14
N SER A 88 9.93 -1.60 -0.14
CA SER A 88 9.07 -1.58 -1.33
C SER A 88 8.77 -0.16 -1.79
N LEU A 89 8.37 0.72 -0.86
CA LEU A 89 8.07 2.13 -1.15
C LEU A 89 9.30 2.88 -1.69
N VAL A 90 10.47 2.69 -1.07
CA VAL A 90 11.73 3.30 -1.54
C VAL A 90 12.06 2.83 -2.95
N CYS A 91 11.90 1.53 -3.25
CA CYS A 91 12.12 1.02 -4.60
C CYS A 91 11.17 1.65 -5.62
N TYR A 92 9.90 1.85 -5.28
CA TYR A 92 8.94 2.52 -6.16
C TYR A 92 9.28 4.00 -6.40
N LEU A 93 9.76 4.71 -5.38
CA LEU A 93 10.23 6.09 -5.53
C LEU A 93 11.48 6.17 -6.40
N CYS A 94 12.47 5.28 -6.19
CA CYS A 94 13.65 5.18 -7.04
C CYS A 94 13.27 4.84 -8.49
N TYR A 95 12.32 3.91 -8.68
CA TYR A 95 11.81 3.55 -10.00
C TYR A 95 11.23 4.76 -10.72
N ALA A 96 10.31 5.48 -10.07
CA ALA A 96 9.65 6.64 -10.64
C ALA A 96 10.63 7.78 -10.95
N LEU A 97 11.53 8.10 -10.01
CA LEU A 97 12.50 9.18 -10.15
C LEU A 97 13.49 8.90 -11.29
N ILE A 98 14.20 7.77 -11.22
CA ILE A 98 15.25 7.45 -12.18
C ILE A 98 14.63 7.06 -13.53
N GLY A 99 13.52 6.31 -13.52
CA GLY A 99 12.84 5.90 -14.73
C GLY A 99 12.34 7.08 -15.57
N SER A 100 11.75 8.10 -14.93
CA SER A 100 11.29 9.30 -15.64
C SER A 100 12.43 10.15 -16.19
N ILE A 101 13.54 10.27 -15.45
CA ILE A 101 14.76 10.93 -15.95
C ILE A 101 15.28 10.21 -17.19
N LEU A 102 15.45 8.88 -17.11
CA LEU A 102 15.92 8.08 -18.24
C LEU A 102 14.99 8.15 -19.45
N ALA A 103 13.68 8.27 -19.22
CA ALA A 103 12.69 8.34 -20.28
C ALA A 103 12.64 9.70 -20.99
N VAL A 104 12.85 10.82 -20.29
CA VAL A 104 12.59 12.16 -20.87
C VAL A 104 13.87 12.97 -21.08
N ALA A 105 14.88 12.84 -20.22
CA ALA A 105 16.01 13.78 -20.18
C ALA A 105 16.95 13.70 -21.39
N PHE A 106 16.89 12.61 -22.16
CA PHE A 106 17.79 12.36 -23.29
C PHE A 106 17.11 12.42 -24.65
N GLU A 107 15.87 12.89 -24.69
CA GLU A 107 15.10 13.01 -25.92
C GLU A 107 15.20 14.43 -26.47
N GLU A 108 15.14 14.59 -27.80
CA GLU A 108 15.27 15.91 -28.45
C GLU A 108 14.15 16.90 -28.04
N TRP A 109 13.00 16.38 -27.63
CA TRP A 109 11.87 17.15 -27.14
C TRP A 109 11.92 17.42 -25.62
N GLY A 110 12.94 16.89 -24.92
CA GLY A 110 13.16 17.00 -23.48
C GLY A 110 13.61 18.39 -23.04
N ARG A 111 12.71 19.38 -23.13
CA ARG A 111 12.95 20.72 -22.56
C ARG A 111 12.99 20.65 -21.02
N PRO A 112 13.70 21.55 -20.32
CA PRO A 112 13.78 21.53 -18.86
C PRO A 112 12.42 21.44 -18.14
N LEU A 113 11.41 22.15 -18.67
CA LEU A 113 10.03 22.09 -18.15
C LEU A 113 9.41 20.69 -18.32
N THR A 114 9.58 20.04 -19.47
CA THR A 114 9.01 18.71 -19.72
C THR A 114 9.66 17.63 -18.85
N ILE A 115 10.97 17.75 -18.58
CA ILE A 115 11.70 16.87 -17.68
C ILE A 115 11.16 17.04 -16.25
N ALA A 116 11.05 18.29 -15.78
CA ALA A 116 10.52 18.59 -14.45
C ALA A 116 9.08 18.07 -14.28
N LEU A 117 8.20 18.30 -15.26
CA LEU A 117 6.83 17.81 -15.24
C LEU A 117 6.76 16.28 -15.29
N GLY A 118 7.63 15.64 -16.09
CA GLY A 118 7.73 14.18 -16.17
C GLY A 118 8.15 13.54 -14.83
N ILE A 119 9.14 14.12 -14.15
CA ILE A 119 9.59 13.68 -12.83
C ILE A 119 8.49 13.87 -11.79
N CYS A 120 7.88 15.06 -11.74
CA CYS A 120 6.78 15.34 -10.81
C CYS A 120 5.62 14.37 -11.03
N ALA A 121 5.21 14.14 -12.28
CA ALA A 121 4.16 13.17 -12.60
C ALA A 121 4.52 11.75 -12.16
N ALA A 122 5.79 11.34 -12.30
CA ALA A 122 6.23 10.01 -11.92
C ALA A 122 6.19 9.82 -10.41
N ILE A 123 6.71 10.79 -9.64
CA ILE A 123 6.67 10.75 -8.17
C ILE A 123 5.22 10.74 -7.69
N SER A 124 4.37 11.59 -8.26
CA SER A 124 2.94 11.63 -7.93
C SER A 124 2.21 10.32 -8.27
N ALA A 125 2.57 9.67 -9.37
CA ALA A 125 2.02 8.37 -9.77
C ALA A 125 2.28 7.27 -8.73
N VAL A 126 3.43 7.29 -8.04
CA VAL A 126 3.72 6.35 -6.94
C VAL A 126 2.66 6.46 -5.84
N PHE A 127 2.25 7.67 -5.51
CA PHE A 127 1.31 7.86 -4.41
C PHE A 127 -0.15 7.67 -4.81
N VAL A 128 -0.54 8.02 -6.04
CA VAL A 128 -1.94 7.89 -6.47
C VAL A 128 -2.24 6.50 -6.99
N TYR A 129 -1.41 5.99 -7.90
CA TYR A 129 -1.77 4.83 -8.73
C TYR A 129 -1.23 3.51 -8.18
N LEU A 130 -0.08 3.57 -7.53
CA LEU A 130 0.63 2.38 -7.06
C LEU A 130 0.14 1.93 -5.68
N PHE A 131 -0.37 2.87 -4.89
CA PHE A 131 -0.78 2.70 -3.50
C PHE A 131 -1.83 1.61 -3.23
N PRO A 132 -2.89 1.42 -4.05
CA PRO A 132 -3.85 0.34 -3.84
C PRO A 132 -3.19 -1.05 -3.85
N PHE A 133 -2.28 -1.29 -4.80
CA PHE A 133 -1.58 -2.56 -4.93
C PHE A 133 -0.53 -2.76 -3.84
N PHE A 134 0.12 -1.67 -3.42
CA PHE A 134 1.01 -1.67 -2.28
C PHE A 134 0.28 -2.09 -0.99
N ILE A 135 -0.90 -1.50 -0.71
CA ILE A 135 -1.72 -1.87 0.45
C ILE A 135 -2.10 -3.34 0.38
N LEU A 136 -2.56 -3.85 -0.77
CA LEU A 136 -2.92 -5.26 -0.94
C LEU A 136 -1.73 -6.22 -0.71
N ALA A 137 -0.52 -5.82 -1.11
CA ALA A 137 0.69 -6.59 -0.86
C ALA A 137 1.03 -6.67 0.64
N VAL A 138 0.94 -5.53 1.34
CA VAL A 138 1.15 -5.44 2.78
C VAL A 138 0.08 -6.24 3.54
N GLU A 139 -1.20 -6.01 3.23
CA GLU A 139 -2.34 -6.71 3.84
C GLU A 139 -2.20 -8.23 3.71
N THR A 140 -1.79 -8.72 2.54
CA THR A 140 -1.58 -10.16 2.32
C THR A 140 -0.53 -10.74 3.26
N ILE A 141 0.56 -10.03 3.55
CA ILE A 141 1.59 -10.47 4.49
C ILE A 141 1.08 -10.39 5.94
N GLU A 142 0.38 -9.32 6.29
CA GLU A 142 -0.15 -9.11 7.64
C GLU A 142 -1.24 -10.13 8.01
N THR A 143 -2.10 -10.50 7.06
CA THR A 143 -3.12 -11.53 7.30
C THR A 143 -2.52 -12.91 7.60
N GLU A 144 -1.34 -13.22 7.07
CA GLU A 144 -0.70 -14.53 7.21
C GLU A 144 0.25 -14.58 8.41
N PHE A 145 0.91 -13.47 8.73
CA PHE A 145 2.00 -13.41 9.71
C PHE A 145 1.77 -12.41 10.85
N GLY A 146 0.60 -11.75 10.90
CA GLY A 146 0.31 -10.64 11.83
C GLY A 146 0.48 -11.00 13.31
N GLU A 147 0.18 -12.24 13.70
CA GLU A 147 0.38 -12.72 15.07
C GLU A 147 1.86 -12.66 15.51
N LEU A 148 2.80 -12.84 14.59
CA LEU A 148 4.24 -12.86 14.88
C LEU A 148 4.77 -11.49 15.35
N ALA A 149 4.12 -10.41 14.95
CA ALA A 149 4.55 -9.07 15.34
C ALA A 149 4.39 -8.80 16.84
N PHE A 150 3.56 -9.60 17.54
CA PHE A 150 3.20 -9.38 18.95
C PHE A 150 3.77 -10.44 19.91
N THR A 151 4.51 -11.43 19.42
CA THR A 151 5.09 -12.51 20.26
C THR A 151 6.48 -12.19 20.83
N GLY A 152 7.15 -11.15 20.33
CA GLY A 152 8.51 -10.77 20.72
C GLY A 152 8.60 -9.83 21.94
N LYS A 153 9.78 -9.74 22.57
CA LYS A 153 10.09 -8.82 23.69
C LYS A 153 10.13 -7.34 23.32
N ARG A 154 10.04 -6.99 22.03
CA ARG A 154 10.09 -5.61 21.53
C ARG A 154 8.76 -5.24 20.93
N ASP A 155 8.03 -4.34 21.59
CA ASP A 155 6.76 -3.75 21.11
C ASP A 155 6.99 -2.72 19.98
N HIS A 156 7.79 -3.05 18.96
CA HIS A 156 7.88 -2.24 17.76
C HIS A 156 6.89 -2.78 16.73
N TYR A 157 5.80 -2.06 16.53
CA TYR A 157 4.81 -2.25 15.47
C TYR A 157 4.71 -0.97 14.66
N PHE A 158 4.13 -1.07 13.46
CA PHE A 158 3.92 0.11 12.62
C PHE A 158 2.56 0.72 13.00
N PRO A 159 2.51 1.89 13.66
CA PRO A 159 1.26 2.42 14.18
C PRO A 159 0.28 2.71 13.03
N LEU A 160 -1.00 2.40 13.24
CA LEU A 160 -2.11 2.61 12.31
C LEU A 160 -2.14 4.07 11.88
N ALA A 161 -1.91 5.01 12.81
CA ALA A 161 -1.84 6.42 12.51
C ALA A 161 -0.73 6.76 11.50
N SER A 162 0.43 6.09 11.56
CA SER A 162 1.49 6.28 10.56
C SER A 162 1.15 5.59 9.23
N ARG A 163 0.50 4.42 9.27
CA ARG A 163 0.08 3.67 8.08
C ARG A 163 -0.96 4.41 7.27
N VAL A 164 -2.03 4.84 7.94
CA VAL A 164 -3.13 5.59 7.35
C VAL A 164 -2.71 7.03 7.08
N GLY A 165 -1.89 7.63 7.95
CA GLY A 165 -1.36 8.97 7.74
C GLY A 165 -0.50 9.05 6.48
N VAL A 166 0.52 8.19 6.36
CA VAL A 166 1.42 8.17 5.18
C VAL A 166 0.64 7.89 3.90
N SER A 167 -0.38 7.03 3.95
CA SER A 167 -1.22 6.77 2.78
C SER A 167 -2.08 7.97 2.38
N LEU A 168 -2.78 8.61 3.32
CA LEU A 168 -3.64 9.76 3.03
C LEU A 168 -2.82 10.99 2.63
N PHE A 169 -1.74 11.31 3.35
CA PHE A 169 -0.85 12.40 2.97
C PHE A 169 -0.19 12.15 1.62
N GLY A 170 0.25 10.91 1.38
CA GLY A 170 0.76 10.48 0.08
C GLY A 170 -0.27 10.72 -1.03
N LEU A 171 -1.50 10.24 -0.87
CA LEU A 171 -2.58 10.41 -1.84
C LEU A 171 -2.89 11.89 -2.11
N ILE A 172 -2.94 12.74 -1.08
CA ILE A 172 -3.18 14.18 -1.24
C ILE A 172 -2.04 14.82 -2.03
N ILE A 173 -0.79 14.56 -1.66
CA ILE A 173 0.40 15.11 -2.33
C ILE A 173 0.46 14.62 -3.78
N GLY A 174 0.20 13.33 -3.99
CA GLY A 174 0.14 12.72 -5.32
C GLY A 174 -0.97 13.32 -6.19
N ALA A 175 -2.16 13.51 -5.63
CA ALA A 175 -3.28 14.13 -6.33
C ALA A 175 -2.98 15.58 -6.73
N ILE A 176 -2.48 16.38 -5.78
CA ILE A 176 -2.08 17.78 -6.03
C ILE A 176 -0.97 17.83 -7.06
N GLY A 177 0.05 16.99 -6.95
CA GLY A 177 1.17 16.97 -7.88
C GLY A 177 0.72 16.56 -9.30
N THR A 178 -0.12 15.53 -9.42
CA THR A 178 -0.64 15.09 -10.74
C THR A 178 -1.51 16.16 -11.37
N LEU A 179 -2.47 16.73 -10.62
CA LEU A 179 -3.30 17.83 -11.10
C LEU A 179 -2.49 19.07 -11.44
N GLY A 180 -1.48 19.39 -10.62
CA GLY A 180 -0.56 20.49 -10.86
C GLY A 180 0.23 20.32 -12.15
N VAL A 181 0.76 19.12 -12.42
CA VAL A 181 1.45 18.82 -13.68
C VAL A 181 0.53 19.02 -14.88
N VAL A 182 -0.69 18.46 -14.83
CA VAL A 182 -1.65 18.61 -15.93
C VAL A 182 -2.05 20.07 -16.10
N ALA A 183 -2.35 20.79 -15.02
CA ALA A 183 -2.73 22.20 -15.07
C ALA A 183 -1.63 23.06 -15.70
N ILE A 184 -0.37 22.91 -15.26
CA ILE A 184 0.77 23.65 -15.80
C ILE A 184 0.97 23.33 -17.29
N ALA A 185 0.90 22.05 -17.67
CA ALA A 185 1.04 21.63 -19.06
C ALA A 185 -0.06 22.23 -19.95
N ARG A 186 -1.32 22.18 -19.50
CA ARG A 186 -2.46 22.72 -20.25
C ARG A 186 -2.45 24.25 -20.33
N LEU A 187 -2.02 24.94 -19.28
CA LEU A 187 -1.81 26.39 -19.31
C LEU A 187 -0.76 26.77 -20.35
N ASN A 188 0.33 26.00 -20.45
CA ASN A 188 1.36 26.24 -21.47
C ASN A 188 0.84 26.03 -22.90
N VAL A 189 -0.02 25.01 -23.12
CA VAL A 189 -0.69 24.80 -24.42
C VAL A 189 -1.65 25.95 -24.74
N LEU A 190 -2.43 26.40 -23.76
CA LEU A 190 -3.39 27.51 -23.92
C LEU A 190 -2.69 28.84 -24.23
N ALA A 191 -1.56 29.11 -23.60
CA ALA A 191 -0.76 30.30 -23.88
C ALA A 191 -0.27 30.34 -25.35
N GLY A 192 -0.03 29.18 -25.97
CA GLY A 192 0.31 29.07 -27.39
C GLY A 192 -0.89 29.18 -28.35
N ALA A 193 -2.10 28.93 -27.86
CA ALA A 193 -3.34 28.91 -28.64
C ALA A 193 -4.27 30.10 -28.30
N MET A 194 -3.70 31.23 -27.87
CA MET A 194 -4.46 32.41 -27.44
C MET A 194 -5.54 32.80 -28.46
N GLY A 195 -6.80 32.79 -28.01
CA GLY A 195 -7.97 33.16 -28.81
C GLY A 195 -8.82 32.00 -29.33
N ASP A 196 -8.41 30.73 -29.13
CA ASP A 196 -9.20 29.57 -29.53
C ASP A 196 -10.07 29.03 -28.36
N PRO A 197 -11.40 29.24 -28.36
CA PRO A 197 -12.29 28.70 -27.34
C PRO A 197 -12.36 27.17 -27.36
N ALA A 198 -12.07 26.51 -28.49
CA ALA A 198 -12.04 25.06 -28.58
C ALA A 198 -10.85 24.47 -27.81
N ALA A 199 -9.68 25.11 -27.87
CA ALA A 199 -8.50 24.74 -27.10
C ALA A 199 -8.71 24.87 -25.58
N ALA A 200 -9.46 25.90 -25.16
CA ALA A 200 -9.88 26.08 -23.76
C ALA A 200 -10.78 24.94 -23.29
N GLY A 201 -11.83 24.62 -24.04
CA GLY A 201 -12.75 23.51 -23.71
C GLY A 201 -12.03 22.15 -23.64
N ALA A 202 -11.15 21.87 -24.61
CA ALA A 202 -10.36 20.64 -24.62
C ALA A 202 -9.45 20.52 -23.38
N SER A 203 -8.89 21.64 -22.91
CA SER A 203 -8.03 21.67 -21.73
C SER A 203 -8.77 21.40 -20.44
N VAL A 204 -9.96 21.98 -20.28
CA VAL A 204 -10.83 21.70 -19.13
C VAL A 204 -11.23 20.22 -19.12
N ASN A 205 -11.67 19.67 -20.25
CA ASN A 205 -12.06 18.26 -20.35
C ASN A 205 -10.92 17.30 -19.96
N MET A 206 -9.68 17.58 -20.39
CA MET A 206 -8.52 16.75 -20.04
C MET A 206 -8.18 16.82 -18.55
N ILE A 207 -8.29 17.99 -17.92
CA ILE A 207 -8.13 18.14 -16.46
C ILE A 207 -9.20 17.32 -15.72
N LEU A 208 -10.46 17.38 -16.18
CA LEU A 208 -11.56 16.62 -15.57
C LEU A 208 -11.37 15.11 -15.70
N ILE A 209 -10.87 14.62 -16.85
CA ILE A 209 -10.57 13.19 -17.04
C ILE A 209 -9.50 12.71 -16.06
N ILE A 210 -8.40 13.45 -15.91
CA ILE A 210 -7.34 13.08 -14.96
C ILE A 210 -7.86 13.17 -13.51
N ALA A 211 -8.63 14.21 -13.18
CA ALA A 211 -9.25 14.32 -11.86
C ALA A 211 -10.13 13.10 -11.54
N ALA A 212 -10.94 12.64 -12.51
CA ALA A 212 -11.76 11.44 -12.34
C ALA A 212 -10.90 10.18 -12.10
N ILE A 213 -9.80 10.01 -12.84
CA ILE A 213 -8.87 8.88 -12.63
C ILE A 213 -8.25 8.94 -11.23
N ILE A 214 -7.79 10.12 -10.79
CA ILE A 214 -7.22 10.31 -9.44
C ILE A 214 -8.24 9.94 -8.36
N VAL A 215 -9.50 10.37 -8.52
CA VAL A 215 -10.58 10.04 -7.57
C VAL A 215 -10.81 8.54 -7.50
N VAL A 216 -10.88 7.83 -8.64
CA VAL A 216 -11.08 6.37 -8.66
C VAL A 216 -9.98 5.64 -7.90
N PHE A 217 -8.71 5.98 -8.14
CA PHE A 217 -7.57 5.34 -7.48
C PHE A 217 -7.44 5.73 -6.00
N SER A 218 -7.77 6.97 -5.65
CA SER A 218 -7.80 7.42 -4.26
C SER A 218 -8.91 6.72 -3.48
N CYS A 219 -10.11 6.61 -4.05
CA CYS A 219 -11.21 5.85 -3.47
C CYS A 219 -10.84 4.38 -3.28
N ALA A 220 -10.22 3.74 -4.28
CA ALA A 220 -9.76 2.35 -4.14
C ALA A 220 -8.76 2.19 -2.98
N SER A 221 -7.78 3.07 -2.87
CA SER A 221 -6.80 3.08 -1.76
C SER A 221 -7.46 3.24 -0.40
N ILE A 222 -8.41 4.18 -0.30
CA ILE A 222 -9.15 4.45 0.94
C ILE A 222 -10.02 3.25 1.32
N VAL A 223 -10.76 2.67 0.38
CA VAL A 223 -11.62 1.50 0.62
C VAL A 223 -10.80 0.31 1.13
N PHE A 224 -9.66 0.01 0.52
CA PHE A 224 -8.79 -1.08 0.98
C PHE A 224 -8.21 -0.80 2.38
N THR A 225 -7.84 0.44 2.66
CA THR A 225 -7.34 0.84 4.00
C THR A 225 -8.44 0.75 5.07
N ILE A 226 -9.67 1.18 4.78
CA ILE A 226 -10.77 1.16 5.77
C ILE A 226 -11.23 -0.28 6.02
N ARG A 227 -11.29 -1.12 4.98
CA ARG A 227 -11.77 -2.49 5.10
C ARG A 227 -10.98 -3.30 6.14
N SER A 228 -9.65 -3.17 6.16
CA SER A 228 -8.81 -3.90 7.12
C SER A 228 -9.14 -3.52 8.57
N PHE A 229 -9.36 -2.22 8.83
CA PHE A 229 -9.76 -1.70 10.14
C PHE A 229 -11.17 -2.14 10.55
N SER A 230 -12.16 -1.97 9.67
CA SER A 230 -13.57 -2.23 9.99
C SER A 230 -13.84 -3.69 10.33
N VAL A 231 -13.13 -4.63 9.69
CA VAL A 231 -13.28 -6.07 9.96
C VAL A 231 -12.86 -6.40 11.40
N VAL A 232 -11.72 -5.89 11.86
CA VAL A 232 -11.23 -6.17 13.21
C VAL A 232 -12.17 -5.59 14.25
N LEU A 233 -12.58 -4.32 14.12
CA LEU A 233 -13.48 -3.66 15.07
C LEU A 233 -14.87 -4.31 15.11
N ALA A 234 -15.44 -4.65 13.95
CA ALA A 234 -16.73 -5.32 13.90
C ALA A 234 -16.68 -6.69 14.59
N SER A 235 -15.60 -7.46 14.34
CA SER A 235 -15.41 -8.76 14.98
C SER A 235 -15.21 -8.66 16.50
N LEU A 236 -14.48 -7.64 16.96
CA LEU A 236 -14.31 -7.35 18.38
C LEU A 236 -15.65 -6.97 19.03
N GLY A 237 -16.40 -6.05 18.42
CA GLY A 237 -17.70 -5.59 18.92
C GLY A 237 -18.72 -6.73 19.01
N GLN A 238 -18.80 -7.57 17.97
CA GLN A 238 -19.70 -8.73 17.97
C GLN A 238 -19.35 -9.73 19.07
N ARG A 239 -18.06 -9.95 19.36
CA ARG A 239 -17.63 -10.89 20.40
C ARG A 239 -17.77 -10.36 21.80
N MET A 240 -17.51 -9.07 22.00
CA MET A 240 -17.82 -8.41 23.27
C MET A 240 -19.31 -8.47 23.57
N LYS A 241 -20.16 -8.26 22.56
CA LYS A 241 -21.62 -8.44 22.67
C LYS A 241 -21.99 -9.88 23.02
N ALA A 242 -21.48 -10.88 22.30
CA ALA A 242 -21.74 -12.29 22.59
C ALA A 242 -21.28 -12.72 24.00
N SER A 243 -20.14 -12.19 24.46
CA SER A 243 -19.63 -12.47 25.82
C SER A 243 -20.49 -11.83 26.91
N ALA A 244 -21.16 -10.72 26.61
CA ALA A 244 -22.08 -10.05 27.53
C ALA A 244 -23.48 -10.73 27.57
N GLU A 245 -23.90 -11.38 26.50
CA GLU A 245 -25.23 -11.98 26.32
C GLU A 245 -25.33 -13.46 26.77
N GLN A 246 -24.50 -13.91 27.73
CA GLN A 246 -24.46 -15.28 28.30
C GLN A 246 -23.96 -16.43 27.40
N GLU A 247 -23.80 -16.25 26.08
CA GLU A 247 -23.19 -17.23 25.16
C GLU A 247 -21.67 -17.07 25.03
N ALA A 248 -20.97 -16.89 26.15
CA ALA A 248 -19.52 -16.69 26.15
C ALA A 248 -18.78 -17.99 25.83
N ASP A 249 -18.70 -18.36 24.55
CA ASP A 249 -17.79 -19.40 24.08
C ASP A 249 -16.34 -18.88 24.16
N LEU A 250 -15.69 -19.19 25.28
CA LEU A 250 -14.32 -18.81 25.59
C LEU A 250 -13.27 -19.52 24.71
N THR A 251 -13.69 -20.38 23.77
CA THR A 251 -12.78 -21.05 22.83
C THR A 251 -12.54 -20.23 21.56
N VAL A 252 -13.37 -19.24 21.26
CA VAL A 252 -13.30 -18.48 20.00
C VAL A 252 -12.26 -17.35 20.10
N ARG A 253 -11.24 -17.36 19.23
CA ARG A 253 -10.16 -16.35 19.17
C ARG A 253 -10.34 -15.33 18.05
N LEU A 254 -10.03 -14.07 18.32
CA LEU A 254 -10.01 -12.98 17.33
C LEU A 254 -8.81 -13.18 16.40
N PRO A 255 -9.00 -13.08 15.07
CA PRO A 255 -7.88 -13.18 14.15
C PRO A 255 -7.03 -11.90 14.23
N VAL A 256 -5.70 -12.05 14.37
CA VAL A 256 -4.76 -10.91 14.37
C VAL A 256 -4.28 -10.68 12.94
N ILE A 257 -5.07 -9.91 12.18
CA ILE A 257 -4.87 -9.71 10.73
C ILE A 257 -4.12 -8.43 10.37
N ALA A 258 -3.69 -7.64 11.36
CA ALA A 258 -3.03 -6.36 11.15
C ALA A 258 -1.86 -6.18 12.13
N VAL A 259 -0.75 -5.59 11.68
CA VAL A 259 0.42 -5.27 12.51
C VAL A 259 0.34 -3.81 12.97
N ASP A 260 -0.73 -3.48 13.68
CA ASP A 260 -1.01 -2.14 14.22
C ASP A 260 -1.82 -2.22 15.54
N GLU A 261 -2.36 -1.10 16.02
CA GLU A 261 -3.14 -1.03 17.26
C GLU A 261 -4.36 -1.98 17.25
N THR A 262 -4.98 -2.22 16.09
CA THR A 262 -6.14 -3.12 16.00
C THR A 262 -5.72 -4.58 16.21
N GLY A 263 -4.58 -4.98 15.64
CA GLY A 263 -3.99 -6.30 15.89
C GLY A 263 -3.54 -6.46 17.33
N LYS A 264 -2.99 -5.40 17.94
CA LYS A 264 -2.59 -5.38 19.36
C LYS A 264 -3.79 -5.61 20.29
N ILE A 265 -4.93 -4.97 20.00
CA ILE A 265 -6.17 -5.18 20.75
C ILE A 265 -6.66 -6.62 20.59
N ALA A 266 -6.69 -7.15 19.36
CA ALA A 266 -7.09 -8.55 19.10
C ALA A 266 -6.18 -9.55 19.85
N HIS A 267 -4.86 -9.32 19.84
CA HIS A 267 -3.88 -10.13 20.53
C HIS A 267 -4.11 -10.15 22.06
N TYR A 268 -4.22 -8.99 22.70
CA TYR A 268 -4.43 -8.95 24.15
C TYR A 268 -5.80 -9.45 24.57
N PHE A 269 -6.84 -9.23 23.76
CA PHE A 269 -8.16 -9.80 24.00
C PHE A 269 -8.11 -11.33 24.02
N ASN A 270 -7.41 -11.95 23.06
CA ASN A 270 -7.20 -13.40 23.05
C ASN A 270 -6.46 -13.90 24.29
N GLN A 271 -5.43 -13.16 24.74
CA GLN A 271 -4.69 -13.51 25.95
C GLN A 271 -5.57 -13.40 27.20
N PHE A 272 -6.40 -12.36 27.28
CA PHE A 272 -7.37 -12.16 28.36
C PHE A 272 -8.40 -13.29 28.41
N LEU A 273 -9.03 -13.64 27.28
CA LEU A 273 -9.96 -14.77 27.21
C LEU A 273 -9.30 -16.09 27.63
N GLY A 274 -8.06 -16.35 27.19
CA GLY A 274 -7.32 -17.53 27.61
C GLY A 274 -7.10 -17.62 29.13
N ARG A 275 -6.81 -16.48 29.77
CA ARG A 275 -6.69 -16.41 31.24
C ARG A 275 -8.03 -16.59 31.93
N LEU A 276 -9.10 -15.98 31.41
CA LEU A 276 -10.46 -16.12 31.94
C LEU A 276 -10.93 -17.58 31.87
N ALA A 277 -10.73 -18.26 30.74
CA ALA A 277 -11.02 -19.68 30.58
C ALA A 277 -10.25 -20.54 31.59
N GLY A 278 -8.98 -20.22 31.84
CA GLY A 278 -8.16 -20.87 32.86
C GLY A 278 -8.73 -20.72 34.27
N VAL A 279 -9.13 -19.50 34.67
CA VAL A 279 -9.75 -19.23 35.97
C VAL A 279 -11.09 -19.97 36.13
N VAL A 280 -11.96 -19.92 35.11
CA VAL A 280 -13.24 -20.64 35.12
C VAL A 280 -13.02 -22.15 35.23
N GLY A 281 -12.03 -22.70 34.52
CA GLY A 281 -11.65 -24.11 34.61
C GLY A 281 -11.17 -24.50 36.01
N GLN A 282 -10.38 -23.66 36.67
CA GLN A 282 -9.93 -23.88 38.05
C GLN A 282 -11.08 -23.88 39.06
N VAL A 283 -12.04 -22.96 38.91
CA VAL A 283 -13.25 -22.91 39.75
C VAL A 283 -14.09 -24.18 39.56
N LYS A 284 -14.33 -24.61 38.31
CA LYS A 284 -15.08 -25.84 38.02
C LYS A 284 -14.41 -27.09 38.63
N ASN A 285 -13.09 -27.19 38.51
CA ASN A 285 -12.33 -28.30 39.09
C ASN A 285 -12.36 -28.29 40.63
N SER A 286 -12.36 -27.11 41.24
CA SER A 286 -12.41 -26.97 42.70
C SER A 286 -13.81 -27.32 43.25
N SER A 287 -14.88 -26.91 42.56
CA SER A 287 -16.25 -27.29 42.91
C SER A 287 -16.53 -28.78 42.67
N GLY A 288 -15.92 -29.40 41.66
CA GLY A 288 -16.03 -30.85 41.44
C GLY A 288 -15.43 -31.68 42.58
N LYS A 289 -14.29 -31.24 43.13
CA LYS A 289 -13.63 -31.91 44.27
C LYS A 289 -14.41 -31.80 45.59
N LEU A 290 -15.28 -30.80 45.74
CA LEU A 290 -16.14 -30.66 46.91
C LEU A 290 -17.37 -31.59 46.86
N VAL A 291 -17.78 -32.04 45.68
CA VAL A 291 -18.90 -32.99 45.49
C VAL A 291 -18.44 -34.44 45.65
N GLU A 292 -17.17 -34.76 45.38
CA GLU A 292 -16.61 -36.11 45.63
C GLU A 292 -16.26 -36.38 47.10
N HIS A 293 -16.27 -35.35 47.96
CA HIS A 293 -15.95 -35.47 49.39
C HIS A 293 -17.16 -35.22 50.33
N SER A 294 -18.37 -35.12 49.78
CA SER A 294 -19.65 -35.10 50.53
C SER A 294 -20.43 -36.37 50.27
#